data_AF-A0A2N1TQV5-F1
#
_entry.id   AF-A0A2N1TQV5-F1
#
_cell.length_a   1.000
_cell.length_b   1.000
_cell.length_c   1.000
_cell.angle_alpha   90.00
_cell.angle_beta   90.00
_cell.angle_gamma   90.00
#
_symmetry.space_group_name_H-M   'P 1'
#
loop_
_entity.id
_entity.type
_entity.pdbx_description
1 polymer ?
#
loop_
_entity_poly.entity_id
_entity_poly.type
_entity_poly.pdbx_seq_one_letter_code
_entity_poly.pdbx_strand_id
1 'polypeptide(L)'
;MKSLAFDEIVRNLLVYLKGQVPSLSSKESRDDVLRQVQSMTFTLRSTIVQLEGAAFHDPRNTEDYMKLERELEGLKATNAKLEESLFLEMNKSQDTGDKFLNYQEELINKQKSEAALIEQVDKLKREIEELLNKPVPVITESTVDESVYEDLKADVADLETRLSKGEETIHQLRQALQKKEIELSKSKEALMEAMKMDKSEIENLKTQLAEISAARNENSILRTRISELESAMSILPSADAYRNNVAATEAKIGYLEKALTDSQTEAMRLREAVNLANPEASVREKEMLQQRIVDLEATLRSVIKSREANNKAERFSFAPEECVYLFETLTTTANRLAQSPENRDVYARARDSIAILEKSNAIQRVHTIGEAFDGKIHKAARAFKNDFLPDNIIIKEEGPGFVSGTRLIQKAVVWVGKSVFNCTECFNACRPHEYFCPKCGLELTAPDGTSKRDMPQHPTELESNIILLDKLIDLGNLKAASALIAYISREHQGNAELTKRQSLISSAEKTFITSDN
;
A
#
# COMPACT_ATOMS: atom_id res chain seq x y z
N MET A 1 -16.53 -65.51 -25.58
CA MET A 1 -17.93 -66.00 -25.47
C MET A 1 -18.68 -65.47 -24.24
N LYS A 2 -18.10 -65.33 -23.04
CA LYS A 2 -18.85 -64.91 -21.84
C LYS A 2 -19.21 -63.41 -21.72
N SER A 3 -18.38 -62.48 -22.23
CA SER A 3 -18.65 -61.03 -22.14
C SER A 3 -19.99 -60.62 -22.77
N LEU A 4 -20.37 -61.28 -23.87
CA LEU A 4 -21.66 -61.13 -24.55
C LEU A 4 -22.86 -61.17 -23.59
N ALA A 5 -22.82 -62.00 -22.55
CA ALA A 5 -23.92 -62.10 -21.59
C ALA A 5 -24.09 -60.81 -20.76
N PHE A 6 -23.00 -60.18 -20.31
CA PHE A 6 -23.07 -58.93 -19.56
C PHE A 6 -23.60 -57.79 -20.45
N ASP A 7 -23.04 -57.65 -21.65
CA ASP A 7 -23.45 -56.63 -22.62
C ASP A 7 -24.91 -56.80 -23.07
N GLU A 8 -25.38 -58.03 -23.19
CA GLU A 8 -26.77 -58.35 -23.54
C GLU A 8 -27.74 -58.03 -22.39
N ILE A 9 -27.38 -58.35 -21.14
CA ILE A 9 -28.17 -57.98 -19.95
C ILE A 9 -28.27 -56.46 -19.83
N VAL A 10 -27.16 -55.72 -19.98
CA VAL A 10 -27.16 -54.24 -19.97
C VAL A 10 -27.98 -53.66 -21.12
N ARG A 11 -27.84 -54.20 -22.34
CA ARG A 11 -28.60 -53.73 -23.52
C ARG A 11 -30.10 -53.92 -23.33
N ASN A 12 -30.53 -55.08 -22.82
CA ASN A 12 -31.95 -55.36 -22.57
C ASN A 12 -32.53 -54.46 -21.49
N LEU A 13 -31.75 -54.13 -20.44
CA LEU A 13 -32.15 -53.17 -19.42
C LEU A 13 -32.33 -51.75 -19.99
N LEU A 14 -31.39 -51.30 -20.83
CA LEU A 14 -31.46 -49.98 -21.46
C LEU A 14 -32.68 -49.85 -22.39
N VAL A 15 -33.01 -50.91 -23.15
CA VAL A 15 -34.24 -50.96 -23.98
C VAL A 15 -35.50 -50.89 -23.11
N TYR A 16 -35.56 -51.66 -22.02
CA TYR A 16 -36.68 -51.64 -21.07
C TYR A 16 -36.88 -50.25 -20.45
N LEU A 17 -35.82 -49.65 -19.89
CA LEU A 17 -35.87 -48.33 -19.27
C LEU A 17 -36.27 -47.23 -20.27
N LYS A 18 -35.79 -47.31 -21.53
CA LYS A 18 -36.14 -46.35 -22.59
C LYS A 18 -37.63 -46.36 -22.95
N GLY A 19 -38.36 -47.46 -22.73
CA GLY A 19 -39.82 -47.52 -22.87
C GLY A 19 -40.58 -47.12 -21.60
N GLN A 20 -40.06 -47.47 -20.42
CA GLN A 20 -40.76 -47.26 -19.15
C GLN A 20 -40.61 -45.82 -18.61
N VAL A 21 -39.42 -45.21 -18.71
CA VAL A 21 -39.20 -43.85 -18.19
C VAL A 21 -40.09 -42.79 -18.86
N PRO A 22 -40.26 -42.76 -20.20
CA PRO A 22 -41.17 -41.79 -20.83
C PRO A 22 -42.65 -42.06 -20.53
N SER A 23 -43.05 -43.32 -20.30
CA SER A 23 -44.46 -43.62 -20.04
C SER A 23 -44.90 -43.23 -18.61
N LEU A 24 -43.98 -43.02 -17.67
CA LEU A 24 -44.28 -42.40 -16.37
C LEU A 24 -44.88 -40.99 -16.51
N SER A 25 -44.44 -40.17 -17.47
CA SER A 25 -44.99 -38.81 -17.67
C SER A 25 -46.36 -38.80 -18.36
N SER A 26 -46.82 -39.95 -18.86
CA SER A 26 -48.16 -40.14 -19.42
C SER A 26 -49.18 -40.72 -18.42
N LYS A 27 -48.86 -40.71 -17.12
CA LYS A 27 -49.75 -41.17 -16.05
C LYS A 27 -50.31 -39.98 -15.26
N GLU A 28 -51.63 -39.80 -15.35
CA GLU A 28 -52.35 -38.75 -14.63
C GLU A 28 -52.66 -39.14 -13.16
N SER A 29 -52.68 -40.45 -12.86
CA SER A 29 -52.94 -40.98 -11.52
C SER A 29 -51.65 -41.27 -10.74
N ARG A 30 -51.57 -40.75 -9.51
CA ARG A 30 -50.49 -41.02 -8.55
C ARG A 30 -50.29 -42.52 -8.29
N ASP A 31 -51.38 -43.29 -8.22
CA ASP A 31 -51.32 -44.72 -7.91
C ASP A 31 -50.77 -45.54 -9.09
N ASP A 32 -51.03 -45.10 -10.33
CA ASP A 32 -50.48 -45.76 -11.52
C ASP A 32 -49.01 -45.40 -11.75
N VAL A 33 -48.59 -44.16 -11.41
CA VAL A 33 -47.16 -43.81 -11.30
C VAL A 33 -46.47 -44.70 -10.26
N LEU A 34 -47.04 -44.84 -9.06
CA LEU A 34 -46.47 -45.67 -7.99
C LEU A 34 -46.34 -47.15 -8.41
N ARG A 35 -47.38 -47.72 -9.02
CA ARG A 35 -47.34 -49.10 -9.56
C ARG A 35 -46.27 -49.28 -10.64
N GLN A 36 -46.13 -48.31 -11.56
CA GLN A 36 -45.13 -48.39 -12.62
C GLN A 36 -43.71 -48.25 -12.07
N VAL A 37 -43.47 -47.33 -11.13
CA VAL A 37 -42.18 -47.20 -10.42
C VAL A 37 -41.84 -48.47 -9.62
N GLN A 38 -42.82 -49.10 -8.96
CA GLN A 38 -42.62 -50.39 -8.28
C GLN A 38 -42.23 -51.50 -9.26
N SER A 39 -42.90 -51.59 -10.42
CA SER A 39 -42.56 -52.56 -11.48
C SER A 39 -41.13 -52.36 -12.01
N MET A 40 -40.77 -51.11 -12.34
CA MET A 40 -39.41 -50.76 -12.79
C MET A 40 -38.35 -51.10 -11.72
N THR A 41 -38.65 -50.82 -10.45
CA THR A 41 -37.76 -51.14 -9.32
C THR A 41 -37.54 -52.64 -9.16
N PHE A 42 -38.58 -53.46 -9.37
CA PHE A 42 -38.47 -54.92 -9.34
C PHE A 42 -37.59 -55.44 -10.48
N THR A 43 -37.83 -54.99 -11.72
CA THR A 43 -37.01 -55.37 -12.88
C THR A 43 -35.54 -54.96 -12.70
N LEU A 44 -35.29 -53.71 -12.26
CA LEU A 44 -33.94 -53.22 -11.96
C LEU A 44 -33.20 -54.11 -10.95
N ARG A 45 -33.85 -54.49 -9.85
CA ARG A 45 -33.26 -55.41 -8.85
C ARG A 45 -32.96 -56.78 -9.44
N SER A 46 -33.88 -57.35 -10.22
CA SER A 46 -33.66 -58.65 -10.87
C SER A 46 -32.50 -58.62 -11.85
N THR A 47 -32.31 -57.52 -12.59
CA THR A 47 -31.20 -57.35 -13.52
C THR A 47 -29.87 -57.11 -12.81
N ILE A 48 -29.83 -56.36 -11.71
CA ILE A 48 -28.62 -56.16 -10.90
C ILE A 48 -28.07 -57.51 -10.41
N VAL A 49 -28.92 -58.40 -9.89
CA VAL A 49 -28.49 -59.75 -9.45
C VAL A 49 -27.92 -60.60 -10.61
N GLN A 50 -28.43 -60.42 -11.84
CA GLN A 50 -27.89 -61.08 -13.03
C GLN A 50 -26.52 -60.51 -13.44
N LEU A 51 -26.31 -59.20 -13.31
CA LEU A 51 -25.02 -58.54 -13.55
C LEU A 51 -23.98 -58.90 -12.48
N GLU A 52 -24.38 -58.96 -11.20
CA GLU A 52 -23.55 -59.45 -10.10
C GLU A 52 -23.09 -60.90 -10.36
N GLY A 53 -24.02 -61.78 -10.74
CA GLY A 53 -23.71 -63.17 -11.11
C GLY A 53 -22.79 -63.32 -12.33
N ALA A 54 -22.78 -62.34 -13.25
CA ALA A 54 -21.85 -62.29 -14.38
C ALA A 54 -20.46 -61.72 -14.00
N ALA A 55 -20.41 -60.78 -13.05
CA ALA A 55 -19.20 -60.07 -12.64
C ALA A 55 -18.24 -60.88 -11.74
N PHE A 56 -18.68 -62.00 -11.15
CA PHE A 56 -17.90 -62.81 -10.20
C PHE A 56 -16.75 -63.66 -10.82
N HIS A 57 -16.13 -63.21 -11.92
CA HIS A 57 -14.93 -63.84 -12.50
C HIS A 57 -13.69 -62.97 -12.21
N ASP A 58 -12.70 -63.53 -11.51
CA ASP A 58 -11.49 -62.81 -11.05
C ASP A 58 -10.76 -62.10 -12.22
N PRO A 59 -10.61 -60.75 -12.17
CA PRO A 59 -10.01 -59.98 -13.26
C PRO A 59 -8.55 -60.35 -13.56
N ARG A 60 -7.83 -60.97 -12.62
CA ARG A 60 -6.44 -61.46 -12.83
C ARG A 60 -6.36 -62.60 -13.84
N ASN A 61 -7.48 -63.31 -14.05
CA ASN A 61 -7.61 -64.37 -15.06
C ASN A 61 -8.13 -63.83 -16.41
N THR A 62 -8.18 -62.51 -16.61
CA THR A 62 -8.47 -61.92 -17.91
C THR A 62 -7.21 -61.91 -18.79
N GLU A 63 -7.41 -62.17 -20.09
CA GLU A 63 -6.32 -62.28 -21.05
C GLU A 63 -5.52 -60.96 -21.18
N ASP A 64 -6.18 -59.82 -20.96
CA ASP A 64 -5.59 -58.49 -21.11
C ASP A 64 -4.78 -58.07 -19.88
N TYR A 65 -5.21 -58.43 -18.66
CA TYR A 65 -4.36 -58.30 -17.46
C TYR A 65 -3.06 -59.10 -17.64
N MET A 66 -3.17 -60.34 -18.12
CA MET A 66 -2.02 -61.20 -18.42
C MET A 66 -1.15 -60.72 -19.59
N LYS A 67 -1.58 -59.74 -20.40
CA LYS A 67 -0.73 -59.07 -21.41
C LYS A 67 0.02 -57.89 -20.77
N LEU A 68 -0.70 -57.01 -20.08
CA LEU A 68 -0.15 -55.84 -19.38
C LEU A 68 0.98 -56.22 -18.41
N GLU A 69 0.82 -57.32 -17.68
CA GLU A 69 1.84 -57.80 -16.73
C GLU A 69 3.17 -58.17 -17.43
N ARG A 70 3.10 -58.81 -18.61
CA ARG A 70 4.28 -59.13 -19.45
C ARG A 70 4.90 -57.91 -20.12
N GLU A 71 4.09 -56.94 -20.55
CA GLU A 71 4.60 -55.67 -21.08
C GLU A 71 5.37 -54.88 -20.00
N LEU A 72 4.88 -54.88 -18.76
CA LEU A 72 5.51 -54.23 -17.62
C LEU A 72 6.85 -54.87 -17.24
N GLU A 73 6.98 -56.20 -17.32
CA GLU A 73 8.27 -56.90 -17.20
C GLU A 73 9.23 -56.55 -18.34
N GLY A 74 8.74 -56.50 -19.59
CA GLY A 74 9.53 -56.06 -20.74
C GLY A 74 10.10 -54.65 -20.59
N LEU A 75 9.27 -53.70 -20.12
CA LEU A 75 9.69 -52.32 -19.87
C LEU A 75 10.77 -52.20 -18.79
N LYS A 76 10.67 -52.96 -17.69
CA LYS A 76 11.72 -53.05 -16.66
C LYS A 76 13.05 -53.54 -17.25
N ALA A 77 13.00 -54.59 -18.07
CA ALA A 77 14.18 -55.15 -18.72
C ALA A 77 14.83 -54.20 -19.75
N THR A 78 14.05 -53.31 -20.39
CA THR A 78 14.61 -52.24 -21.23
C THR A 78 15.20 -51.10 -20.41
N ASN A 79 14.59 -50.70 -19.28
CA ASN A 79 15.07 -49.58 -18.49
C ASN A 79 16.47 -49.86 -17.89
N ALA A 80 16.68 -51.06 -17.34
CA ALA A 80 17.98 -51.48 -16.81
C ALA A 80 19.11 -51.42 -17.86
N LYS A 81 18.82 -51.73 -19.13
CA LYS A 81 19.79 -51.61 -20.24
C LYS A 81 20.09 -50.17 -20.62
N LEU A 82 19.11 -49.28 -20.49
CA LEU A 82 19.30 -47.83 -20.70
C LEU A 82 20.14 -47.22 -19.57
N GLU A 83 19.93 -47.65 -18.32
CA GLU A 83 20.75 -47.27 -17.17
C GLU A 83 22.22 -47.71 -17.33
N GLU A 84 22.46 -48.97 -17.74
CA GLU A 84 23.79 -49.48 -18.06
C GLU A 84 24.47 -48.71 -19.22
N SER A 85 23.70 -48.42 -20.29
CA SER A 85 24.18 -47.66 -21.44
C SER A 85 24.54 -46.21 -21.08
N LEU A 86 23.72 -45.57 -20.25
CA LEU A 86 23.96 -44.20 -19.77
C LEU A 86 25.21 -44.13 -18.90
N PHE A 87 25.43 -45.10 -18.03
CA PHE A 87 26.63 -45.19 -17.19
C PHE A 87 27.91 -45.33 -18.04
N LEU A 88 27.86 -46.13 -19.11
CA LEU A 88 28.99 -46.25 -20.06
C LEU A 88 29.27 -44.93 -20.80
N GLU A 89 28.24 -44.17 -21.18
CA GLU A 89 28.42 -42.90 -21.90
C GLU A 89 28.90 -41.76 -20.98
N MET A 90 28.48 -41.75 -19.70
CA MET A 90 28.99 -40.82 -18.69
C MET A 90 30.50 -40.98 -18.49
N ASN A 91 30.99 -42.22 -18.39
CA ASN A 91 32.42 -42.50 -18.20
C ASN A 91 33.28 -42.01 -19.39
N LYS A 92 32.81 -42.15 -20.63
CA LYS A 92 33.47 -41.56 -21.81
C LYS A 92 33.47 -40.03 -21.75
N SER A 93 32.34 -39.44 -21.36
CA SER A 93 32.16 -37.99 -21.30
C SER A 93 33.13 -37.34 -20.31
N GLN A 94 33.40 -38.01 -19.19
CA GLN A 94 34.36 -37.55 -18.18
C GLN A 94 35.80 -37.53 -18.72
N ASP A 95 36.27 -38.61 -19.36
CA ASP A 95 37.59 -38.68 -20.00
C ASP A 95 37.78 -37.62 -21.12
N THR A 96 36.72 -37.25 -21.85
CA THR A 96 36.78 -36.12 -22.78
C THR A 96 36.80 -34.74 -22.11
N GLY A 97 36.16 -34.59 -20.94
CA GLY A 97 36.17 -33.36 -20.16
C GLY A 97 37.56 -33.04 -19.60
N ASP A 98 38.22 -34.02 -19.00
CA ASP A 98 39.58 -33.87 -18.46
C ASP A 98 40.59 -33.50 -19.56
N LYS A 99 40.44 -34.04 -20.77
CA LYS A 99 41.26 -33.68 -21.94
C LYS A 99 41.02 -32.25 -22.42
N PHE A 100 39.78 -31.76 -22.36
CA PHE A 100 39.46 -30.38 -22.71
C PHE A 100 40.05 -29.37 -21.71
N LEU A 101 39.98 -29.66 -20.41
CA LEU A 101 40.54 -28.80 -19.36
C LEU A 101 42.06 -28.63 -19.50
N ASN A 102 42.80 -29.73 -19.72
CA ASN A 102 44.24 -29.68 -19.97
C ASN A 102 44.60 -28.83 -21.21
N TYR A 103 43.82 -28.93 -22.28
CA TYR A 103 44.03 -28.11 -23.49
C TYR A 103 43.75 -26.62 -23.25
N GLN A 104 42.73 -26.30 -22.43
CA GLN A 104 42.40 -24.92 -22.06
C GLN A 104 43.50 -24.27 -21.22
N GLU A 105 44.14 -25.03 -20.31
CA GLU A 105 45.26 -24.53 -19.50
C GLU A 105 46.52 -24.26 -20.33
N GLU A 106 46.86 -25.11 -21.31
CA GLU A 106 47.91 -24.82 -22.29
C GLU A 106 47.65 -23.49 -23.04
N LEU A 107 46.40 -23.25 -23.43
CA LEU A 107 46.02 -22.08 -24.24
C LEU A 107 46.17 -20.77 -23.45
N ILE A 108 45.78 -20.79 -22.17
CA ILE A 108 45.96 -19.67 -21.24
C ILE A 108 47.46 -19.36 -21.02
N ASN A 109 48.31 -20.38 -20.91
CA ASN A 109 49.74 -20.18 -20.73
C ASN A 109 50.41 -19.59 -21.99
N LYS A 110 49.94 -19.96 -23.19
CA LYS A 110 50.39 -19.33 -24.46
C LYS A 110 49.99 -17.85 -24.51
N GLN A 111 48.73 -17.51 -24.20
CA GLN A 111 48.28 -16.10 -24.17
C GLN A 111 49.07 -15.21 -23.19
N LYS A 112 49.43 -15.73 -22.01
CA LYS A 112 50.31 -15.02 -21.05
C LYS A 112 51.69 -14.71 -21.63
N SER A 113 52.26 -15.63 -22.41
CA SER A 113 53.57 -15.41 -23.06
C SER A 113 53.52 -14.38 -24.20
N GLU A 114 52.40 -14.31 -24.91
CA GLU A 114 52.18 -13.36 -26.01
C GLU A 114 51.99 -11.92 -25.50
N ALA A 115 51.23 -11.74 -24.42
CA ALA A 115 51.05 -10.44 -23.77
C ALA A 115 52.39 -9.81 -23.31
N ALA A 116 53.31 -10.63 -22.79
CA ALA A 116 54.63 -10.19 -22.32
C ALA A 116 55.57 -9.70 -23.46
N LEU A 117 55.29 -10.05 -24.72
CA LEU A 117 56.01 -9.56 -25.89
C LEU A 117 55.45 -8.22 -26.38
N ILE A 118 54.12 -8.03 -26.31
CA ILE A 118 53.45 -6.79 -26.69
C ILE A 118 53.90 -5.61 -25.81
N GLU A 119 54.04 -5.84 -24.50
CA GLU A 119 54.50 -4.80 -23.54
C GLU A 119 55.92 -4.28 -23.85
N GLN A 120 56.79 -5.13 -24.42
CA GLN A 120 58.15 -4.72 -24.82
C GLN A 120 58.14 -3.81 -26.07
N VAL A 121 57.22 -4.08 -27.01
CA VAL A 121 57.07 -3.27 -28.24
C VAL A 121 56.55 -1.86 -27.92
N ASP A 122 55.58 -1.73 -27.01
CA ASP A 122 55.02 -0.42 -26.62
C ASP A 122 55.90 0.38 -25.65
N LYS A 123 57.05 -0.18 -25.23
CA LYS A 123 58.09 0.55 -24.51
C LYS A 123 59.04 1.27 -25.48
N LEU A 124 59.49 0.55 -26.51
CA LEU A 124 60.39 1.07 -27.56
C LEU A 124 59.77 2.19 -28.41
N LYS A 125 58.44 2.23 -28.56
CA LYS A 125 57.75 3.32 -29.28
C LYS A 125 57.87 4.67 -28.56
N ARG A 126 57.79 4.69 -27.22
CA ARG A 126 57.77 5.93 -26.43
C ARG A 126 59.11 6.65 -26.40
N GLU A 127 60.22 5.92 -26.50
CA GLU A 127 61.58 6.47 -26.60
C GLU A 127 61.83 7.23 -27.93
N ILE A 128 60.95 7.10 -28.93
CA ILE A 128 61.06 7.75 -30.24
C ILE A 128 60.33 9.10 -30.29
N GLU A 129 59.27 9.31 -29.49
CA GLU A 129 58.46 10.54 -29.53
C GLU A 129 59.06 11.73 -28.75
N GLU A 130 59.94 11.49 -27.76
CA GLU A 130 60.46 12.55 -26.87
C GLU A 130 61.57 13.44 -27.48
N LEU A 131 62.06 13.15 -28.69
CA LEU A 131 63.30 13.75 -29.24
C LEU A 131 63.14 15.00 -30.13
N LEU A 132 61.94 15.58 -30.29
CA LEU A 132 61.62 16.36 -31.52
C LEU A 132 61.12 17.84 -31.45
N ASN A 133 61.21 18.62 -30.35
CA ASN A 133 60.79 20.06 -30.36
C ASN A 133 61.52 21.04 -29.38
N LYS A 134 61.78 22.32 -29.77
CA LYS A 134 62.46 23.45 -29.02
C LYS A 134 62.19 24.91 -29.63
N PRO A 135 62.59 26.11 -29.05
CA PRO A 135 61.75 27.40 -28.95
C PRO A 135 62.38 28.89 -29.08
N VAL A 136 61.64 30.03 -28.77
CA VAL A 136 61.91 31.54 -28.36
C VAL A 136 62.54 32.67 -29.30
N PRO A 137 62.72 34.07 -29.06
CA PRO A 137 62.20 35.26 -28.20
C PRO A 137 62.05 36.76 -28.86
N VAL A 138 61.81 37.95 -28.15
CA VAL A 138 61.74 39.43 -28.66
C VAL A 138 61.76 40.67 -27.61
N ILE A 139 61.98 42.02 -27.94
CA ILE A 139 61.95 43.28 -27.00
C ILE A 139 61.83 44.80 -27.60
N THR A 140 62.04 45.97 -26.86
CA THR A 140 61.67 47.49 -27.06
C THR A 140 62.82 48.61 -26.90
N GLU A 141 62.84 50.00 -26.70
CA GLU A 141 61.97 51.27 -26.37
C GLU A 141 62.71 52.73 -26.50
N SER A 142 62.14 54.00 -26.33
CA SER A 142 62.85 55.42 -26.41
C SER A 142 62.13 56.83 -26.02
N THR A 143 62.81 58.06 -25.91
CA THR A 143 62.39 59.52 -25.47
C THR A 143 63.36 60.76 -25.85
N VAL A 144 63.37 62.17 -25.63
CA VAL A 144 62.57 63.45 -25.22
C VAL A 144 63.36 64.89 -25.36
N ASP A 145 62.81 66.14 -25.06
CA ASP A 145 63.08 67.65 -25.45
C ASP A 145 63.70 68.74 -24.39
N GLU A 146 63.78 70.14 -24.33
CA GLU A 146 63.35 71.51 -24.97
C GLU A 146 64.06 72.90 -24.37
N SER A 147 63.80 74.20 -24.83
CA SER A 147 63.96 75.66 -24.24
C SER A 147 65.09 76.75 -24.69
N VAL A 148 65.26 78.15 -24.51
CA VAL A 148 64.61 79.50 -24.03
C VAL A 148 65.45 80.89 -24.35
N TYR A 149 65.04 82.21 -24.11
CA TYR A 149 65.72 83.57 -24.54
C TYR A 149 65.37 85.02 -23.84
N GLU A 150 66.15 86.19 -23.94
CA GLU A 150 65.92 87.68 -23.45
C GLU A 150 66.86 88.91 -23.99
N ASP A 151 66.60 90.29 -23.85
CA ASP A 151 67.46 91.56 -24.20
C ASP A 151 67.05 93.09 -23.74
N LEU A 152 67.92 94.20 -23.71
CA LEU A 152 67.66 95.75 -23.55
C LEU A 152 68.90 96.81 -23.58
N LYS A 153 68.72 98.21 -23.65
CA LYS A 153 69.49 99.40 -22.97
C LYS A 153 70.48 100.46 -23.67
N ALA A 154 70.47 101.81 -23.33
CA ALA A 154 71.61 102.84 -23.32
C ALA A 154 71.26 104.38 -23.04
N ASP A 155 72.11 105.23 -22.38
CA ASP A 155 72.03 106.75 -22.31
C ASP A 155 73.25 107.47 -21.61
N VAL A 156 73.45 108.83 -21.65
CA VAL A 156 74.65 109.48 -20.98
C VAL A 156 74.78 110.99 -20.51
N ALA A 157 74.29 112.07 -21.15
CA ALA A 157 75.03 113.40 -21.21
C ALA A 157 74.61 114.64 -20.31
N ASP A 158 74.94 115.90 -20.73
CA ASP A 158 74.25 117.22 -20.47
C ASP A 158 74.87 118.38 -19.59
N LEU A 159 75.92 118.18 -18.78
CA LEU A 159 75.94 118.82 -17.43
C LEU A 159 76.31 120.32 -17.15
N GLU A 160 76.79 121.18 -18.06
CA GLU A 160 77.37 122.50 -17.67
C GLU A 160 76.52 123.77 -17.96
N THR A 161 75.47 123.67 -18.77
CA THR A 161 74.69 124.82 -19.32
C THR A 161 73.75 125.49 -18.28
N ARG A 162 74.23 125.76 -17.06
CA ARG A 162 73.40 125.85 -15.85
C ARG A 162 73.56 127.11 -14.98
N LEU A 163 74.69 127.82 -15.00
CA LEU A 163 74.96 128.85 -13.98
C LEU A 163 74.38 130.24 -14.28
N SER A 164 74.43 130.75 -15.53
CA SER A 164 73.83 132.05 -15.86
C SER A 164 72.30 132.03 -15.76
N LYS A 165 71.68 130.86 -15.92
CA LYS A 165 70.28 130.61 -15.55
C LYS A 165 70.01 130.89 -14.06
N GLY A 166 71.03 131.00 -13.21
CA GLY A 166 70.95 131.18 -11.75
C GLY A 166 70.31 132.49 -11.27
N GLU A 167 70.56 133.62 -11.94
CA GLU A 167 70.03 134.91 -11.49
C GLU A 167 68.64 135.21 -12.07
N GLU A 168 68.39 134.81 -13.32
CA GLU A 168 67.03 134.68 -13.84
C GLU A 168 66.20 133.74 -12.96
N THR A 169 66.76 132.58 -12.57
CA THR A 169 66.06 131.70 -11.63
C THR A 169 65.88 132.31 -10.26
N ILE A 170 66.65 133.28 -9.76
CA ILE A 170 66.32 133.97 -8.49
C ILE A 170 65.06 134.85 -8.62
N HIS A 171 64.87 135.57 -9.74
CA HIS A 171 63.64 136.34 -9.93
C HIS A 171 62.44 135.43 -10.24
N GLN A 172 62.65 134.43 -11.11
CA GLN A 172 61.67 133.37 -11.36
C GLN A 172 61.36 132.59 -10.07
N LEU A 173 62.31 132.39 -9.15
CA LEU A 173 62.10 131.71 -7.86
C LEU A 173 61.23 132.54 -6.91
N ARG A 174 61.22 133.88 -6.99
CA ARG A 174 60.29 134.69 -6.19
C ARG A 174 58.87 134.64 -6.75
N GLN A 175 58.70 134.76 -8.07
CA GLN A 175 57.39 134.55 -8.69
C GLN A 175 56.91 133.10 -8.51
N ALA A 176 57.82 132.13 -8.60
CA ALA A 176 57.55 130.73 -8.33
C ALA A 176 57.30 130.47 -6.85
N LEU A 177 57.90 131.19 -5.89
CA LEU A 177 57.59 131.07 -4.47
C LEU A 177 56.13 131.50 -4.22
N GLN A 178 55.74 132.68 -4.73
CA GLN A 178 54.37 133.18 -4.60
C GLN A 178 53.36 132.28 -5.32
N LYS A 179 53.73 131.75 -6.51
CA LYS A 179 52.95 130.72 -7.21
C LYS A 179 52.92 129.41 -6.41
N LYS A 180 54.00 129.03 -5.72
CA LYS A 180 54.09 127.84 -4.87
C LYS A 180 53.31 127.99 -3.57
N GLU A 181 53.17 129.19 -3.01
CA GLU A 181 52.26 129.44 -1.89
C GLU A 181 50.79 129.27 -2.32
N ILE A 182 50.43 129.74 -3.51
CA ILE A 182 49.10 129.52 -4.10
C ILE A 182 48.89 128.04 -4.47
N GLU A 183 49.89 127.36 -5.04
CA GLU A 183 49.85 125.92 -5.30
C GLU A 183 49.84 125.10 -3.99
N LEU A 184 50.45 125.59 -2.90
CA LEU A 184 50.44 124.94 -1.57
C LEU A 184 49.11 125.15 -0.85
N SER A 185 48.47 126.31 -0.95
CA SER A 185 47.08 126.52 -0.51
C SER A 185 46.15 125.56 -1.24
N LYS A 186 46.20 125.54 -2.58
CA LYS A 186 45.40 124.63 -3.41
C LYS A 186 45.72 123.16 -3.14
N SER A 187 46.98 122.82 -2.91
CA SER A 187 47.40 121.45 -2.54
C SER A 187 46.89 121.07 -1.15
N LYS A 188 46.90 121.97 -0.17
CA LYS A 188 46.34 121.74 1.16
C LYS A 188 44.82 121.58 1.13
N GLU A 189 44.12 122.40 0.34
CA GLU A 189 42.67 122.28 0.12
C GLU A 189 42.34 120.96 -0.59
N ALA A 190 43.04 120.63 -1.68
CA ALA A 190 42.89 119.36 -2.38
C ALA A 190 43.22 118.15 -1.49
N LEU A 191 44.21 118.25 -0.59
CA LEU A 191 44.59 117.17 0.32
C LEU A 191 43.60 117.03 1.48
N MET A 192 42.97 118.11 1.96
CA MET A 192 41.85 118.01 2.91
C MET A 192 40.60 117.41 2.27
N GLU A 193 40.30 117.77 1.01
CA GLU A 193 39.15 117.18 0.31
C GLU A 193 39.44 115.73 -0.11
N ALA A 194 40.69 115.38 -0.46
CA ALA A 194 41.13 114.00 -0.64
C ALA A 194 41.00 113.18 0.66
N MET A 195 41.51 113.66 1.80
CA MET A 195 41.33 112.96 3.09
C MET A 195 39.84 112.82 3.48
N LYS A 196 38.98 113.72 3.02
CA LYS A 196 37.53 113.66 3.21
C LYS A 196 36.86 112.66 2.25
N MET A 197 37.32 112.55 1.00
CA MET A 197 37.01 111.45 0.09
C MET A 197 37.48 110.11 0.68
N ASP A 198 38.77 109.94 0.96
CA ASP A 198 39.38 108.73 1.55
C ASP A 198 38.60 108.25 2.77
N LYS A 199 38.22 109.15 3.67
CA LYS A 199 37.41 108.81 4.84
C LYS A 199 36.02 108.31 4.43
N SER A 200 35.33 108.98 3.51
CA SER A 200 34.03 108.54 3.01
C SER A 200 34.11 107.22 2.24
N GLU A 201 35.20 106.97 1.52
CA GLU A 201 35.49 105.69 0.85
C GLU A 201 35.75 104.58 1.87
N ILE A 202 36.50 104.84 2.95
CA ILE A 202 36.68 103.91 4.07
C ILE A 202 35.35 103.60 4.78
N GLU A 203 34.46 104.58 4.92
CA GLU A 203 33.14 104.40 5.54
C GLU A 203 32.16 103.66 4.60
N ASN A 204 32.23 103.89 3.29
CA ASN A 204 31.53 103.09 2.27
C ASN A 204 32.07 101.64 2.22
N LEU A 205 33.39 101.44 2.20
CA LEU A 205 34.03 100.12 2.20
C LEU A 205 33.71 99.31 3.47
N LYS A 206 33.61 99.95 4.63
CA LYS A 206 33.13 99.31 5.86
C LYS A 206 31.67 98.85 5.73
N THR A 207 30.83 99.65 5.10
CA THR A 207 29.41 99.33 4.86
C THR A 207 29.30 98.15 3.89
N GLN A 208 30.02 98.17 2.76
CA GLN A 208 30.12 97.05 1.83
C GLN A 208 30.69 95.79 2.49
N LEU A 209 31.69 95.90 3.37
CA LEU A 209 32.24 94.76 4.10
C LEU A 209 31.21 94.15 5.08
N ALA A 210 30.39 94.99 5.72
CA ALA A 210 29.28 94.55 6.55
C ALA A 210 28.20 93.83 5.73
N GLU A 211 27.80 94.40 4.57
CA GLU A 211 26.87 93.79 3.61
C GLU A 211 27.39 92.43 3.09
N ILE A 212 28.66 92.35 2.70
CA ILE A 212 29.33 91.10 2.31
C ILE A 212 29.33 90.08 3.46
N SER A 213 29.53 90.52 4.71
CA SER A 213 29.48 89.62 5.87
C SER A 213 28.07 89.08 6.14
N ALA A 214 27.04 89.93 5.96
CA ALA A 214 25.64 89.54 6.08
C ALA A 214 25.23 88.56 4.96
N ALA A 215 25.51 88.90 3.71
CA ALA A 215 25.24 88.05 2.54
C ALA A 215 26.01 86.71 2.60
N ARG A 216 27.20 86.67 3.23
CA ARG A 216 27.95 85.43 3.48
C ARG A 216 27.32 84.57 4.57
N ASN A 217 26.78 85.18 5.63
CA ASN A 217 26.04 84.48 6.67
C ASN A 217 24.71 83.92 6.13
N GLU A 218 23.98 84.72 5.36
CA GLU A 218 22.77 84.31 4.65
C GLU A 218 23.05 83.16 3.67
N ASN A 219 24.13 83.24 2.88
CA ASN A 219 24.59 82.12 2.04
C ASN A 219 24.89 80.84 2.84
N SER A 220 25.43 80.98 4.06
CA SER A 220 25.68 79.83 4.95
C SER A 220 24.36 79.20 5.39
N ILE A 221 23.39 80.00 5.84
CA ILE A 221 22.05 79.56 6.24
C ILE A 221 21.31 78.91 5.07
N LEU A 222 21.35 79.52 3.88
CA LEU A 222 20.75 78.98 2.66
C LEU A 222 21.39 77.66 2.23
N ARG A 223 22.72 77.51 2.35
CA ARG A 223 23.42 76.24 2.07
C ARG A 223 23.01 75.12 3.04
N THR A 224 22.90 75.42 4.33
CA THR A 224 22.35 74.47 5.32
C THR A 224 20.92 74.11 4.95
N ARG A 225 20.08 75.09 4.59
CA ARG A 225 18.67 74.87 4.24
C ARG A 225 18.48 74.07 2.95
N ILE A 226 19.36 74.27 1.96
CA ILE A 226 19.41 73.45 0.74
C ILE A 226 19.77 72.01 1.11
N SER A 227 20.81 71.78 1.91
CA SER A 227 21.23 70.44 2.33
C SER A 227 20.15 69.73 3.17
N GLU A 228 19.45 70.44 4.05
CA GLU A 228 18.26 69.93 4.76
C GLU A 228 17.16 69.49 3.78
N LEU A 229 16.83 70.32 2.79
CA LEU A 229 15.80 70.03 1.78
C LEU A 229 16.20 68.88 0.84
N GLU A 230 17.46 68.81 0.41
CA GLU A 230 18.01 67.70 -0.38
C GLU A 230 17.94 66.40 0.41
N SER A 231 18.27 66.42 1.70
CA SER A 231 18.15 65.25 2.58
C SER A 231 16.68 64.80 2.69
N ALA A 232 15.74 65.73 2.90
CA ALA A 232 14.31 65.44 2.96
C ALA A 232 13.77 64.89 1.62
N MET A 233 14.21 65.43 0.49
CA MET A 233 13.85 64.95 -0.84
C MET A 233 14.38 63.55 -1.13
N SER A 234 15.54 63.17 -0.59
CA SER A 234 16.07 61.79 -0.74
C SER A 234 15.35 60.74 0.11
N ILE A 235 14.60 61.16 1.14
CA ILE A 235 13.77 60.30 1.99
C ILE A 235 12.35 60.13 1.41
N LEU A 236 11.88 61.08 0.60
CA LEU A 236 10.59 60.94 -0.10
C LEU A 236 10.64 59.79 -1.12
N PRO A 237 9.60 58.93 -1.20
CA PRO A 237 9.54 57.90 -2.22
C PRO A 237 9.62 58.51 -3.63
N SER A 238 10.38 57.88 -4.53
CA SER A 238 10.48 58.34 -5.92
C SER A 238 9.11 58.35 -6.60
N ALA A 239 8.97 59.14 -7.68
CA ALA A 239 7.74 59.18 -8.47
C ALA A 239 7.29 57.78 -8.93
N ASP A 240 8.24 56.89 -9.22
CA ASP A 240 7.96 55.50 -9.61
C ASP A 240 7.61 54.61 -8.42
N ALA A 241 8.16 54.84 -7.22
CA ALA A 241 7.69 54.19 -6.00
C ALA A 241 6.23 54.60 -5.67
N TYR A 242 5.87 55.87 -5.85
CA TYR A 242 4.48 56.30 -5.74
C TYR A 242 3.57 55.66 -6.80
N ARG A 243 3.96 55.65 -8.07
CA ARG A 243 3.20 54.97 -9.15
C ARG A 243 3.01 53.48 -8.88
N ASN A 244 4.06 52.78 -8.47
CA ASN A 244 4.00 51.35 -8.14
C ASN A 244 3.08 51.08 -6.94
N ASN A 245 3.13 51.92 -5.90
CA ASN A 245 2.21 51.83 -4.76
C ASN A 245 0.75 52.08 -5.18
N VAL A 246 0.48 53.10 -6.01
CA VAL A 246 -0.85 53.37 -6.55
C VAL A 246 -1.37 52.18 -7.35
N ALA A 247 -0.61 51.71 -8.35
CA ALA A 247 -0.99 50.56 -9.17
C ALA A 247 -1.19 49.28 -8.34
N ALA A 248 -0.39 49.05 -7.30
CA ALA A 248 -0.57 47.93 -6.38
C ALA A 248 -1.85 48.08 -5.53
N THR A 249 -2.21 49.29 -5.10
CA THR A 249 -3.49 49.54 -4.42
C THR A 249 -4.69 49.41 -5.36
N GLU A 250 -4.61 49.89 -6.60
CA GLU A 250 -5.66 49.74 -7.62
C GLU A 250 -5.90 48.27 -7.97
N ALA A 251 -4.82 47.49 -8.19
CA ALA A 251 -4.91 46.04 -8.41
C ALA A 251 -5.52 45.30 -7.21
N LYS A 252 -5.19 45.72 -5.99
CA LYS A 252 -5.78 45.17 -4.75
C LYS A 252 -7.26 45.54 -4.60
N ILE A 253 -7.65 46.75 -4.96
CA ILE A 253 -9.06 47.20 -4.97
C ILE A 253 -9.85 46.36 -5.97
N GLY A 254 -9.41 46.28 -7.24
CA GLY A 254 -10.11 45.50 -8.26
C GLY A 254 -10.22 44.00 -7.95
N TYR A 255 -9.22 43.43 -7.25
CA TYR A 255 -9.31 42.05 -6.73
C TYR A 255 -10.40 41.90 -5.65
N LEU A 256 -10.47 42.85 -4.70
CA LEU A 256 -11.46 42.83 -3.62
C LEU A 256 -12.88 43.12 -4.12
N GLU A 257 -13.03 44.04 -5.07
CA GLU A 257 -14.30 44.33 -5.76
C GLU A 257 -14.80 43.10 -6.51
N LYS A 258 -13.93 42.41 -7.27
CA LYS A 258 -14.29 41.16 -7.93
C LYS A 258 -14.68 40.07 -6.93
N ALA A 259 -13.91 39.88 -5.87
CA ALA A 259 -14.23 38.89 -4.83
C ALA A 259 -15.58 39.19 -4.14
N LEU A 260 -15.94 40.47 -4.00
CA LEU A 260 -17.25 40.89 -3.52
C LEU A 260 -18.37 40.56 -4.51
N THR A 261 -18.20 40.79 -5.81
CA THR A 261 -19.22 40.42 -6.82
C THR A 261 -19.35 38.91 -6.99
N ASP A 262 -18.26 38.16 -6.93
CA ASP A 262 -18.26 36.69 -6.99
C ASP A 262 -18.99 36.11 -5.75
N SER A 263 -18.77 36.70 -4.57
CA SER A 263 -19.50 36.33 -3.34
C SER A 263 -20.99 36.71 -3.37
N GLN A 264 -21.33 37.90 -3.90
CA GLN A 264 -22.73 38.34 -4.02
C GLN A 264 -23.52 37.48 -5.02
N THR A 265 -22.91 37.09 -6.14
CA THR A 265 -23.57 36.25 -7.15
C THR A 265 -23.78 34.82 -6.66
N GLU A 266 -22.81 34.20 -5.97
CA GLU A 266 -23.03 32.88 -5.35
C GLU A 266 -24.04 32.97 -4.19
N ALA A 267 -24.04 34.05 -3.38
CA ALA A 267 -25.06 34.25 -2.35
C ALA A 267 -26.48 34.44 -2.94
N MET A 268 -26.61 35.09 -4.09
CA MET A 268 -27.88 35.19 -4.82
C MET A 268 -28.31 33.83 -5.37
N ARG A 269 -27.41 33.10 -6.04
CA ARG A 269 -27.65 31.74 -6.54
C ARG A 269 -28.07 30.78 -5.44
N LEU A 270 -27.43 30.82 -4.26
CA LEU A 270 -27.79 29.99 -3.12
C LEU A 270 -29.17 30.35 -2.56
N ARG A 271 -29.56 31.63 -2.54
CA ARG A 271 -30.93 32.05 -2.18
C ARG A 271 -31.96 31.57 -3.20
N GLU A 272 -31.66 31.67 -4.49
CA GLU A 272 -32.53 31.13 -5.55
C GLU A 272 -32.65 29.61 -5.45
N ALA A 273 -31.55 28.89 -5.21
CA ALA A 273 -31.56 27.45 -4.98
C ALA A 273 -32.40 27.05 -3.77
N VAL A 274 -32.33 27.79 -2.65
CA VAL A 274 -33.18 27.56 -1.46
C VAL A 274 -34.65 27.87 -1.74
N ASN A 275 -34.95 28.92 -2.50
CA ASN A 275 -36.33 29.28 -2.89
C ASN A 275 -36.93 28.29 -3.90
N LEU A 276 -36.10 27.69 -4.78
CA LEU A 276 -36.50 26.64 -5.73
C LEU A 276 -36.61 25.26 -5.08
N ALA A 277 -35.78 24.98 -4.07
CA ALA A 277 -35.82 23.75 -3.27
C ALA A 277 -36.99 23.80 -2.26
N ASN A 278 -38.21 23.85 -2.79
CA ASN A 278 -39.48 23.95 -2.06
C ASN A 278 -39.53 22.95 -0.87
N PRO A 279 -39.31 23.40 0.37
CA PRO A 279 -39.06 22.48 1.49
C PRO A 279 -40.27 21.62 1.81
N GLU A 280 -41.48 22.16 1.61
CA GLU A 280 -42.72 21.43 1.80
C GLU A 280 -42.92 20.31 0.78
N ALA A 281 -42.36 20.43 -0.43
CA ALA A 281 -42.44 19.37 -1.43
C ALA A 281 -41.55 18.19 -1.01
N SER A 282 -40.31 18.45 -0.60
CA SER A 282 -39.40 17.42 -0.10
C SER A 282 -39.84 16.81 1.24
N VAL A 283 -40.51 17.58 2.11
CA VAL A 283 -41.15 17.04 3.33
C VAL A 283 -42.33 16.13 2.97
N ARG A 284 -43.23 16.56 2.07
CA ARG A 284 -44.36 15.73 1.62
C ARG A 284 -43.90 14.47 0.86
N GLU A 285 -42.83 14.57 0.07
CA GLU A 285 -42.20 13.42 -0.58
C GLU A 285 -41.59 12.46 0.45
N LYS A 286 -40.86 12.97 1.45
CA LYS A 286 -40.35 12.18 2.57
C LYS A 286 -41.47 11.47 3.33
N GLU A 287 -42.58 12.14 3.64
CA GLU A 287 -43.74 11.55 4.31
C GLU A 287 -44.38 10.44 3.47
N MET A 288 -44.57 10.66 2.15
CA MET A 288 -45.05 9.64 1.22
C MET A 288 -44.09 8.44 1.11
N LEU A 289 -42.79 8.67 1.11
CA LEU A 289 -41.78 7.61 1.10
C LEU A 289 -41.75 6.84 2.42
N GLN A 290 -41.89 7.51 3.57
CA GLN A 290 -41.98 6.87 4.89
C GLN A 290 -43.24 6.00 4.99
N GLN A 291 -44.41 6.50 4.56
CA GLN A 291 -45.64 5.69 4.51
C GLN A 291 -45.46 4.48 3.58
N ARG A 292 -44.86 4.69 2.40
CA ARG A 292 -44.62 3.60 1.44
C ARG A 292 -43.62 2.55 1.96
N ILE A 293 -42.66 2.93 2.81
CA ILE A 293 -41.80 1.97 3.52
C ILE A 293 -42.63 1.14 4.52
N VAL A 294 -43.52 1.76 5.29
CA VAL A 294 -44.43 1.05 6.21
C VAL A 294 -45.35 0.09 5.46
N ASP A 295 -45.92 0.51 4.33
CA ASP A 295 -46.77 -0.34 3.49
C ASP A 295 -45.99 -1.50 2.85
N LEU A 296 -44.74 -1.26 2.43
CA LEU A 296 -43.84 -2.31 1.93
C LEU A 296 -43.38 -3.26 3.03
N GLU A 297 -43.16 -2.79 4.26
CA GLU A 297 -42.90 -3.64 5.42
C GLU A 297 -44.11 -4.50 5.78
N ALA A 298 -45.32 -3.93 5.79
CA ALA A 298 -46.55 -4.66 6.02
C ALA A 298 -46.77 -5.73 4.92
N THR A 299 -46.50 -5.37 3.67
CA THR A 299 -46.52 -6.30 2.53
C THR A 299 -45.47 -7.38 2.69
N LEU A 300 -44.23 -7.06 3.07
CA LEU A 300 -43.15 -8.03 3.29
C LEU A 300 -43.47 -8.98 4.45
N ARG A 301 -44.00 -8.48 5.57
CA ARG A 301 -44.47 -9.29 6.71
C ARG A 301 -45.62 -10.21 6.29
N SER A 302 -46.54 -9.73 5.45
CA SER A 302 -47.62 -10.53 4.86
C SER A 302 -47.10 -11.61 3.90
N VAL A 303 -46.12 -11.28 3.06
CA VAL A 303 -45.45 -12.20 2.12
C VAL A 303 -44.58 -13.23 2.84
N ILE A 304 -43.92 -12.87 3.95
CA ILE A 304 -43.22 -13.83 4.81
C ILE A 304 -44.23 -14.80 5.43
N LYS A 305 -45.31 -14.28 6.03
CA LYS A 305 -46.36 -15.10 6.65
C LYS A 305 -47.11 -16.00 5.67
N SER A 306 -47.36 -15.53 4.43
CA SER A 306 -47.97 -16.36 3.38
C SER A 306 -46.97 -17.34 2.75
N ARG A 307 -45.68 -17.02 2.72
CA ARG A 307 -44.61 -17.96 2.34
C ARG A 307 -44.38 -19.03 3.40
N GLU A 308 -44.49 -18.70 4.68
CA GLU A 308 -44.49 -19.67 5.79
C GLU A 308 -45.67 -20.65 5.68
N ALA A 309 -46.85 -20.18 5.26
CA ALA A 309 -47.99 -21.04 4.94
C ALA A 309 -47.76 -21.88 3.67
N ASN A 310 -47.33 -21.26 2.57
CA ASN A 310 -47.17 -21.92 1.26
C ASN A 310 -45.92 -22.81 1.14
N ASN A 311 -44.92 -22.67 2.03
CA ASN A 311 -43.77 -23.57 2.12
C ASN A 311 -44.16 -25.03 2.42
N LYS A 312 -45.42 -25.30 2.79
CA LYS A 312 -45.98 -26.67 2.93
C LYS A 312 -46.49 -27.28 1.62
N ALA A 313 -46.56 -26.53 0.52
CA ALA A 313 -47.24 -26.96 -0.71
C ALA A 313 -46.29 -27.13 -1.91
N GLU A 314 -45.49 -26.12 -2.27
CA GLU A 314 -44.85 -26.05 -3.59
C GLU A 314 -43.34 -25.79 -3.55
N ARG A 315 -42.59 -26.78 -3.04
CA ARG A 315 -41.20 -27.02 -3.44
C ARG A 315 -40.95 -28.51 -3.58
N PHE A 316 -40.14 -28.90 -4.57
CA PHE A 316 -39.47 -30.19 -4.58
C PHE A 316 -38.40 -30.22 -3.47
N SER A 317 -38.87 -30.35 -2.23
CA SER A 317 -38.07 -30.77 -1.09
C SER A 317 -38.44 -32.22 -0.80
N PHE A 318 -37.44 -33.09 -0.73
CA PHE A 318 -37.61 -34.38 -0.06
C PHE A 318 -38.16 -34.16 1.34
N ALA A 319 -39.00 -35.07 1.82
CA ALA A 319 -39.33 -35.14 3.24
C ALA A 319 -38.04 -35.49 4.04
N PRO A 320 -37.91 -35.08 5.32
CA PRO A 320 -36.75 -35.43 6.14
C PRO A 320 -36.48 -36.95 6.18
N GLU A 321 -37.54 -37.76 6.16
CA GLU A 321 -37.53 -39.22 6.07
C GLU A 321 -36.87 -39.72 4.78
N GLU A 322 -37.19 -39.10 3.64
CA GLU A 322 -36.65 -39.42 2.33
C GLU A 322 -35.19 -38.96 2.21
N CYS A 323 -34.86 -37.78 2.75
CA CYS A 323 -33.49 -37.28 2.89
C CYS A 323 -32.61 -38.26 3.68
N VAL A 324 -33.07 -38.75 4.83
CA VAL A 324 -32.36 -39.73 5.66
C VAL A 324 -32.07 -41.01 4.85
N TYR A 325 -33.12 -41.62 4.28
CA TYR A 325 -32.99 -42.89 3.56
C TYR A 325 -32.10 -42.76 2.31
N LEU A 326 -32.22 -41.66 1.56
CA LEU A 326 -31.37 -41.37 0.41
C LEU A 326 -29.91 -41.15 0.83
N PHE A 327 -29.67 -40.37 1.89
CA PHE A 327 -28.32 -40.13 2.41
C PHE A 327 -27.66 -41.41 2.94
N GLU A 328 -28.39 -42.25 3.69
CA GLU A 328 -27.90 -43.55 4.17
C GLU A 328 -27.52 -44.47 2.99
N THR A 329 -28.35 -44.50 1.93
CA THR A 329 -28.09 -45.28 0.71
C THR A 329 -26.85 -44.79 -0.05
N LEU A 330 -26.74 -43.47 -0.25
CA LEU A 330 -25.60 -42.85 -0.93
C LEU A 330 -24.31 -43.02 -0.13
N THR A 331 -24.36 -42.84 1.20
CA THR A 331 -23.21 -42.99 2.09
C THR A 331 -22.76 -44.45 2.19
N THR A 332 -23.69 -45.41 2.25
CA THR A 332 -23.35 -46.84 2.19
C THR A 332 -22.70 -47.22 0.86
N THR A 333 -23.21 -46.69 -0.25
CA THR A 333 -22.63 -46.88 -1.58
C THR A 333 -21.23 -46.28 -1.67
N ALA A 334 -21.05 -45.02 -1.26
CA ALA A 334 -19.77 -44.34 -1.27
C ALA A 334 -18.73 -45.07 -0.39
N ASN A 335 -19.10 -45.50 0.82
CA ASN A 335 -18.19 -46.20 1.73
C ASN A 335 -17.77 -47.58 1.21
N ARG A 336 -18.69 -48.34 0.58
CA ARG A 336 -18.37 -49.65 -0.03
C ARG A 336 -17.50 -49.53 -1.28
N LEU A 337 -17.70 -48.48 -2.07
CA LEU A 337 -16.96 -48.26 -3.33
C LEU A 337 -15.68 -47.43 -3.15
N ALA A 338 -15.41 -46.87 -1.97
CA ALA A 338 -14.25 -46.02 -1.70
C ALA A 338 -12.88 -46.65 -2.02
N GLN A 339 -12.79 -47.98 -2.03
CA GLN A 339 -11.59 -48.75 -2.37
C GLN A 339 -11.72 -49.54 -3.69
N SER A 340 -12.83 -49.39 -4.44
CA SER A 340 -13.05 -50.07 -5.72
C SER A 340 -12.58 -49.17 -6.88
N PRO A 341 -11.44 -49.47 -7.55
CA PRO A 341 -10.95 -48.65 -8.65
C PRO A 341 -11.88 -48.72 -9.88
N GLU A 342 -12.54 -49.86 -10.08
CA GLU A 342 -13.44 -50.14 -11.20
C GLU A 342 -14.73 -49.33 -11.15
N ASN A 343 -15.27 -49.07 -9.95
CA ASN A 343 -16.55 -48.39 -9.73
C ASN A 343 -16.39 -46.91 -9.34
N ARG A 344 -15.30 -46.28 -9.77
CA ARG A 344 -14.91 -44.91 -9.38
C ARG A 344 -15.94 -43.86 -9.78
N ASP A 345 -16.67 -44.06 -10.88
CA ASP A 345 -17.72 -43.14 -11.34
C ASP A 345 -18.99 -43.23 -10.50
N VAL A 346 -19.36 -44.43 -10.01
CA VAL A 346 -20.49 -44.63 -9.09
C VAL A 346 -20.13 -44.07 -7.71
N TYR A 347 -18.89 -44.28 -7.24
CA TYR A 347 -18.37 -43.61 -6.05
C TYR A 347 -18.43 -42.08 -6.16
N ALA A 348 -17.97 -41.51 -7.29
CA ALA A 348 -18.03 -40.07 -7.55
C ALA A 348 -19.48 -39.56 -7.56
N ARG A 349 -20.37 -40.21 -8.33
CA ARG A 349 -21.79 -39.85 -8.37
C ARG A 349 -22.47 -39.94 -7.00
N ALA A 350 -22.09 -40.89 -6.15
CA ALA A 350 -22.61 -40.98 -4.79
C ALA A 350 -22.15 -39.79 -3.91
N ARG A 351 -20.86 -39.42 -4.00
CA ARG A 351 -20.30 -38.22 -3.34
C ARG A 351 -20.94 -36.92 -3.83
N ASP A 352 -21.04 -36.75 -5.15
CA ASP A 352 -21.64 -35.57 -5.78
C ASP A 352 -23.12 -35.42 -5.41
N SER A 353 -23.87 -36.53 -5.33
CA SER A 353 -25.26 -36.51 -4.89
C SER A 353 -25.41 -36.03 -3.44
N ILE A 354 -24.52 -36.44 -2.54
CA ILE A 354 -24.48 -35.93 -1.15
C ILE A 354 -24.15 -34.43 -1.15
N ALA A 355 -23.18 -33.98 -1.96
CA ALA A 355 -22.83 -32.56 -2.07
C ALA A 355 -23.96 -31.70 -2.69
N ILE A 356 -24.84 -32.29 -3.51
CA ILE A 356 -26.05 -31.64 -4.03
C ILE A 356 -27.12 -31.51 -2.93
N LEU A 357 -27.30 -32.53 -2.09
CA LEU A 357 -28.19 -32.44 -0.91
C LEU A 357 -27.72 -31.37 0.08
N GLU A 358 -26.41 -31.22 0.27
CA GLU A 358 -25.79 -30.18 1.10
C GLU A 358 -26.03 -28.79 0.49
N LYS A 359 -25.69 -28.58 -0.80
CA LYS A 359 -25.89 -27.30 -1.51
C LYS A 359 -27.34 -26.86 -1.64
N SER A 360 -28.29 -27.79 -1.64
CA SER A 360 -29.73 -27.49 -1.68
C SER A 360 -30.34 -27.20 -0.30
N ASN A 361 -29.56 -27.32 0.78
CA ASN A 361 -30.00 -27.27 2.19
C ASN A 361 -31.01 -28.37 2.57
N ALA A 362 -31.12 -29.43 1.75
CA ALA A 362 -31.92 -30.62 2.06
C ALA A 362 -31.29 -31.42 3.22
N ILE A 363 -29.96 -31.38 3.31
CA ILE A 363 -29.19 -31.70 4.51
C ILE A 363 -28.33 -30.48 4.89
N GLN A 364 -28.02 -30.34 6.18
CA GLN A 364 -27.16 -29.29 6.72
C GLN A 364 -26.07 -29.95 7.58
N ARG A 365 -24.86 -29.38 7.63
CA ARG A 365 -23.82 -29.87 8.54
C ARG A 365 -24.17 -29.55 10.00
N VAL A 366 -23.75 -30.45 10.88
CA VAL A 366 -23.67 -30.19 12.31
C VAL A 366 -22.50 -29.23 12.57
N HIS A 367 -22.66 -28.28 13.49
CA HIS A 367 -21.61 -27.33 13.88
C HIS A 367 -20.65 -28.02 14.87
N THR A 368 -19.36 -28.10 14.52
CA THR A 368 -18.37 -28.92 15.25
C THR A 368 -17.22 -28.10 15.83
N ILE A 369 -16.19 -27.76 15.05
CA ILE A 369 -14.93 -27.23 15.57
C ILE A 369 -15.12 -25.89 16.30
N GLY A 370 -14.66 -25.82 17.55
CA GLY A 370 -14.81 -24.66 18.44
C GLY A 370 -16.08 -24.67 19.32
N GLU A 371 -17.08 -25.48 18.98
CA GLU A 371 -18.34 -25.60 19.72
C GLU A 371 -18.25 -26.56 20.91
N ALA A 372 -19.27 -26.52 21.78
CA ALA A 372 -19.44 -27.49 22.85
C ALA A 372 -19.97 -28.85 22.34
N PHE A 373 -19.38 -29.93 22.83
CA PHE A 373 -19.83 -31.29 22.52
C PHE A 373 -21.23 -31.59 23.12
N ASP A 374 -22.07 -32.27 22.34
CA ASP A 374 -23.40 -32.74 22.73
C ASP A 374 -23.56 -34.17 22.21
N GLY A 375 -23.67 -35.13 23.12
CA GLY A 375 -23.81 -36.55 22.79
C GLY A 375 -25.06 -36.90 21.96
N LYS A 376 -26.01 -35.99 21.75
CA LYS A 376 -27.13 -36.18 20.81
C LYS A 376 -26.67 -36.11 19.36
N ILE A 377 -25.95 -35.05 18.98
CA ILE A 377 -25.54 -34.74 17.58
C ILE A 377 -24.07 -35.08 17.29
N HIS A 378 -23.26 -35.27 18.34
CA HIS A 378 -21.84 -35.57 18.27
C HIS A 378 -21.52 -36.98 18.78
N LYS A 379 -20.48 -37.59 18.22
CA LYS A 379 -19.87 -38.84 18.67
C LYS A 379 -18.38 -38.57 18.91
N ALA A 380 -17.92 -38.70 20.14
CA ALA A 380 -16.50 -38.60 20.43
C ALA A 380 -15.77 -39.83 19.86
N ALA A 381 -14.68 -39.59 19.13
CA ALA A 381 -13.75 -40.62 18.69
C ALA A 381 -12.52 -40.71 19.60
N ARG A 382 -12.09 -39.57 20.15
CA ARG A 382 -11.00 -39.43 21.12
C ARG A 382 -11.28 -38.25 22.04
N ALA A 383 -11.04 -38.44 23.34
CA ALA A 383 -10.96 -37.37 24.31
C ALA A 383 -9.50 -37.01 24.62
N PHE A 384 -9.26 -35.73 24.92
CA PHE A 384 -7.95 -35.21 25.28
C PHE A 384 -8.03 -34.35 26.53
N LYS A 385 -7.02 -34.45 27.40
CA LYS A 385 -6.86 -33.56 28.53
C LYS A 385 -6.53 -32.16 28.02
N ASN A 386 -7.36 -31.19 28.39
CA ASN A 386 -7.10 -29.79 28.11
C ASN A 386 -7.55 -28.91 29.28
N ASP A 387 -6.58 -28.38 30.02
CA ASP A 387 -6.79 -27.50 31.18
C ASP A 387 -6.83 -26.00 30.80
N PHE A 388 -6.73 -25.65 29.51
CA PHE A 388 -6.57 -24.27 29.01
C PHE A 388 -7.64 -23.80 27.99
N LEU A 389 -8.44 -24.72 27.44
CA LEU A 389 -9.64 -24.46 26.66
C LEU A 389 -10.91 -24.71 27.50
N PRO A 390 -12.10 -24.25 27.05
CA PRO A 390 -13.38 -24.61 27.67
C PRO A 390 -13.63 -26.12 27.75
N ASP A 391 -14.34 -26.57 28.80
CA ASP A 391 -14.65 -28.00 28.98
C ASP A 391 -15.63 -28.53 27.92
N ASN A 392 -15.36 -29.72 27.40
CA ASN A 392 -16.09 -30.39 26.31
C ASN A 392 -16.02 -29.65 24.96
N ILE A 393 -15.04 -28.78 24.73
CA ILE A 393 -14.85 -28.16 23.40
C ILE A 393 -14.49 -29.21 22.34
N ILE A 394 -14.99 -29.04 21.12
CA ILE A 394 -14.60 -29.86 19.97
C ILE A 394 -13.32 -29.32 19.34
N ILE A 395 -12.28 -30.15 19.31
CA ILE A 395 -10.93 -29.83 18.82
C ILE A 395 -10.83 -30.03 17.30
N LYS A 396 -11.40 -31.14 16.78
CA LYS A 396 -11.23 -31.61 15.39
C LYS A 396 -12.46 -32.41 14.94
N GLU A 397 -12.80 -32.30 13.67
CA GLU A 397 -13.77 -33.18 12.99
C GLU A 397 -13.00 -34.28 12.24
N GLU A 398 -13.25 -35.55 12.56
CA GLU A 398 -12.79 -36.70 11.77
C GLU A 398 -13.81 -37.09 10.68
N GLY A 399 -15.10 -36.86 10.94
CA GLY A 399 -16.17 -37.18 10.00
C GLY A 399 -17.37 -36.24 10.18
N PRO A 400 -17.89 -35.64 9.10
CA PRO A 400 -18.96 -34.65 9.19
C PRO A 400 -20.27 -35.27 9.72
N GLY A 401 -20.99 -34.48 10.52
CA GLY A 401 -22.36 -34.78 10.93
C GLY A 401 -23.37 -34.07 10.05
N PHE A 402 -24.56 -34.66 9.88
CA PHE A 402 -25.62 -34.13 9.03
C PHE A 402 -26.99 -34.21 9.70
N VAL A 403 -27.78 -33.16 9.54
CA VAL A 403 -29.19 -33.05 9.94
C VAL A 403 -30.07 -32.68 8.74
N SER A 404 -31.35 -33.05 8.76
CA SER A 404 -32.37 -32.56 7.82
C SER A 404 -33.57 -32.07 8.62
N GLY A 405 -33.85 -30.76 8.56
CA GLY A 405 -34.81 -30.11 9.45
C GLY A 405 -34.45 -30.35 10.92
N THR A 406 -35.36 -30.98 11.68
CA THR A 406 -35.15 -31.37 13.08
C THR A 406 -34.56 -32.77 13.28
N ARG A 407 -34.35 -33.53 12.19
CA ARG A 407 -33.96 -34.94 12.25
C ARG A 407 -32.47 -35.12 12.00
N LEU A 408 -31.78 -35.76 12.94
CA LEU A 408 -30.38 -36.16 12.80
C LEU A 408 -30.27 -37.33 11.81
N ILE A 409 -29.36 -37.22 10.85
CA ILE A 409 -29.03 -38.27 9.88
C ILE A 409 -27.75 -38.98 10.33
N GLN A 410 -26.70 -38.22 10.60
CA GLN A 410 -25.38 -38.72 10.98
C GLN A 410 -24.80 -37.85 12.09
N LYS A 411 -24.31 -38.49 13.18
CA LYS A 411 -23.52 -37.78 14.20
C LYS A 411 -22.17 -37.38 13.64
N ALA A 412 -21.71 -36.15 13.93
CA ALA A 412 -20.34 -35.80 13.60
C ALA A 412 -19.38 -36.58 14.50
N VAL A 413 -18.30 -37.09 13.91
CA VAL A 413 -17.25 -37.86 14.59
C VAL A 413 -16.13 -36.88 14.93
N VAL A 414 -15.88 -36.67 16.21
CA VAL A 414 -15.12 -35.50 16.71
C VAL A 414 -14.10 -35.86 17.80
N TRP A 415 -13.05 -35.05 17.91
CA TRP A 415 -12.13 -35.02 19.05
C TRP A 415 -12.59 -34.00 20.07
N VAL A 416 -12.57 -34.34 21.36
CA VAL A 416 -13.13 -33.52 22.45
C VAL A 416 -12.06 -33.17 23.50
N GLY A 417 -11.90 -31.89 23.82
CA GLY A 417 -11.07 -31.41 24.92
C GLY A 417 -11.82 -31.43 26.25
N LYS A 418 -11.20 -31.94 27.31
CA LYS A 418 -11.84 -32.09 28.62
C LYS A 418 -10.92 -31.75 29.80
N SER A 419 -11.48 -31.02 30.77
CA SER A 419 -10.86 -30.67 32.06
C SER A 419 -11.75 -31.03 33.26
N VAL A 420 -13.07 -30.87 33.14
CA VAL A 420 -14.04 -31.10 34.23
C VAL A 420 -14.71 -32.45 34.05
N PHE A 421 -14.80 -33.24 35.13
CA PHE A 421 -15.35 -34.59 35.09
C PHE A 421 -16.53 -34.71 36.04
N ASN A 422 -17.69 -35.05 35.47
CA ASN A 422 -18.89 -35.41 36.21
C ASN A 422 -19.07 -36.93 36.11
N CYS A 423 -19.52 -37.57 37.19
CA CYS A 423 -19.84 -39.00 37.15
C CYS A 423 -21.02 -39.27 36.20
N THR A 424 -20.90 -40.30 35.36
CA THR A 424 -21.92 -40.70 34.38
C THR A 424 -23.25 -41.14 35.01
N GLU A 425 -23.20 -41.89 36.11
CA GLU A 425 -24.40 -42.41 36.79
C GLU A 425 -25.07 -41.38 37.70
N CYS A 426 -24.29 -40.74 38.58
CA CYS A 426 -24.84 -39.90 39.66
C CYS A 426 -24.70 -38.39 39.43
N PHE A 427 -24.19 -37.98 38.26
CA PHE A 427 -23.98 -36.59 37.81
C PHE A 427 -23.19 -35.68 38.77
N ASN A 428 -22.51 -36.27 39.76
CA ASN A 428 -21.71 -35.56 40.73
C ASN A 428 -20.46 -34.95 40.07
N ALA A 429 -20.28 -33.64 40.18
CA ALA A 429 -19.06 -32.95 39.76
C ALA A 429 -17.88 -33.38 40.65
N CYS A 430 -16.80 -33.86 40.02
CA CYS A 430 -15.66 -34.44 40.72
C CYS A 430 -14.41 -33.55 40.54
N ARG A 431 -13.54 -33.53 41.55
CA ARG A 431 -12.39 -32.62 41.62
C ARG A 431 -11.31 -32.96 40.58
N PRO A 432 -10.43 -32.00 40.21
CA PRO A 432 -9.36 -32.26 39.24
C PRO A 432 -8.47 -33.46 39.57
N HIS A 433 -8.18 -33.72 40.86
CA HIS A 433 -7.37 -34.84 41.33
C HIS A 433 -8.14 -36.16 41.59
N GLU A 434 -9.47 -36.16 41.53
CA GLU A 434 -10.27 -37.38 41.71
C GLU A 434 -10.30 -38.18 40.41
N TYR A 435 -9.95 -39.48 40.45
CA TYR A 435 -10.08 -40.40 39.30
C TYR A 435 -11.36 -41.25 39.37
N PHE A 436 -11.93 -41.39 40.56
CA PHE A 436 -13.17 -42.11 40.85
C PHE A 436 -14.15 -41.15 41.51
N CYS A 437 -15.45 -41.34 41.28
CA CYS A 437 -16.48 -40.50 41.87
C CYS A 437 -16.56 -40.70 43.39
N PRO A 438 -16.44 -39.65 44.23
CA PRO A 438 -16.49 -39.79 45.68
C PRO A 438 -17.87 -40.21 46.22
N LYS A 439 -18.92 -40.18 45.38
CA LYS A 439 -20.30 -40.54 45.76
C LYS A 439 -20.68 -42.00 45.46
N CYS A 440 -20.07 -42.62 44.46
CA CYS A 440 -20.45 -43.98 44.01
C CYS A 440 -19.27 -44.89 43.59
N GLY A 441 -18.02 -44.44 43.73
CA GLY A 441 -16.82 -45.23 43.46
C GLY A 441 -16.49 -45.52 42.00
N LEU A 442 -17.39 -45.20 41.05
CA LEU A 442 -17.17 -45.42 39.62
C LEU A 442 -16.04 -44.55 39.06
N GLU A 443 -15.25 -45.13 38.15
CA GLU A 443 -14.18 -44.41 37.45
C GLU A 443 -14.73 -43.29 36.56
N LEU A 444 -14.01 -42.19 36.50
CA LEU A 444 -14.40 -41.02 35.71
C LEU A 444 -13.88 -41.17 34.29
N THR A 445 -14.79 -41.38 33.35
CA THR A 445 -14.50 -41.50 31.92
C THR A 445 -14.84 -40.23 31.15
N ALA A 446 -14.21 -40.06 29.99
CA ALA A 446 -14.52 -39.01 29.02
C ALA A 446 -15.59 -39.49 28.01
N PRO A 447 -16.13 -38.60 27.13
CA PRO A 447 -17.27 -38.93 26.26
C PRO A 447 -17.04 -40.02 25.20
N ASP A 448 -15.79 -40.43 24.98
CA ASP A 448 -15.36 -41.56 24.15
C ASP A 448 -15.28 -42.89 24.93
N GLY A 449 -15.36 -42.84 26.26
CA GLY A 449 -15.18 -43.97 27.18
C GLY A 449 -13.78 -44.06 27.82
N THR A 450 -12.82 -43.22 27.43
CA THR A 450 -11.44 -43.25 27.94
C THR A 450 -11.39 -42.84 29.41
N SER A 451 -10.63 -43.55 30.26
CA SER A 451 -10.43 -43.15 31.67
C SER A 451 -9.73 -41.80 31.75
N LYS A 452 -10.15 -40.95 32.71
CA LYS A 452 -9.47 -39.71 33.08
C LYS A 452 -7.98 -39.89 33.40
N ARG A 453 -7.56 -41.11 33.82
CA ARG A 453 -6.15 -41.44 34.06
C ARG A 453 -5.34 -41.56 32.78
N ASP A 454 -5.92 -42.21 31.78
CA ASP A 454 -5.23 -42.66 30.56
C ASP A 454 -5.46 -41.71 29.37
N MET A 455 -6.27 -40.67 29.57
CA MET A 455 -6.61 -39.67 28.56
C MET A 455 -5.36 -38.86 28.13
N PRO A 456 -5.01 -38.85 26.82
CA PRO A 456 -3.82 -38.17 26.31
C PRO A 456 -3.91 -36.64 26.44
N GLN A 457 -2.76 -35.96 26.46
CA GLN A 457 -2.70 -34.49 26.43
C GLN A 457 -3.19 -33.93 25.08
N HIS A 458 -3.69 -32.69 25.08
CA HIS A 458 -4.13 -31.98 23.86
C HIS A 458 -3.10 -32.09 22.72
N PRO A 459 -3.52 -32.48 21.49
CA PRO A 459 -2.61 -32.77 20.39
C PRO A 459 -1.97 -31.48 19.85
N THR A 460 -0.70 -31.53 19.48
CA THR A 460 0.07 -30.39 18.96
C THR A 460 0.08 -30.28 17.43
N GLU A 461 -0.67 -31.15 16.73
CA GLU A 461 -0.87 -31.12 15.27
C GLU A 461 -1.21 -29.70 14.75
N LEU A 462 -0.30 -29.09 13.98
CA LEU A 462 -0.44 -27.69 13.57
C LEU A 462 -1.71 -27.42 12.73
N GLU A 463 -2.01 -28.29 11.76
CA GLU A 463 -3.16 -28.13 10.85
C GLU A 463 -4.49 -28.14 11.59
N SER A 464 -4.75 -29.19 12.38
CA SER A 464 -5.94 -29.34 13.23
C SER A 464 -6.14 -28.13 14.16
N ASN A 465 -5.05 -27.66 14.77
CA ASN A 465 -5.11 -26.55 15.70
C ASN A 465 -5.24 -25.18 15.04
N ILE A 466 -4.74 -24.98 13.81
CA ILE A 466 -4.96 -23.73 13.07
C ILE A 466 -6.46 -23.52 12.80
N ILE A 467 -7.16 -24.58 12.39
CA ILE A 467 -8.62 -24.52 12.12
C ILE A 467 -9.39 -24.21 13.41
N LEU A 468 -9.02 -24.85 14.53
CA LEU A 468 -9.59 -24.54 15.85
C LEU A 468 -9.29 -23.10 16.29
N LEU A 469 -8.07 -22.62 16.05
CA LEU A 469 -7.65 -21.27 16.43
C LEU A 469 -8.39 -20.20 15.64
N ASP A 470 -8.59 -20.38 14.33
CA ASP A 470 -9.43 -19.51 13.51
C ASP A 470 -10.89 -19.50 14.04
N LYS A 471 -11.44 -20.65 14.46
CA LYS A 471 -12.78 -20.69 15.08
C LYS A 471 -12.87 -20.09 16.47
N LEU A 472 -11.82 -20.17 17.29
CA LEU A 472 -11.78 -19.45 18.56
C LEU A 472 -11.70 -17.92 18.36
N ILE A 473 -11.10 -17.46 17.26
CA ILE A 473 -11.07 -16.03 16.87
C ILE A 473 -12.43 -15.58 16.31
N ASP A 474 -13.03 -16.35 15.38
CA ASP A 474 -14.38 -16.09 14.84
C ASP A 474 -15.44 -15.96 15.94
N LEU A 475 -15.37 -16.83 16.96
CA LEU A 475 -16.28 -16.85 18.12
C LEU A 475 -15.92 -15.81 19.21
N GLY A 476 -14.91 -14.97 18.99
CA GLY A 476 -14.48 -13.94 19.95
C GLY A 476 -13.82 -14.48 21.23
N ASN A 477 -13.49 -15.77 21.30
CA ASN A 477 -12.90 -16.42 22.47
C ASN A 477 -11.37 -16.22 22.51
N LEU A 478 -10.96 -14.95 22.50
CA LEU A 478 -9.55 -14.52 22.39
C LEU A 478 -8.64 -15.09 23.49
N LYS A 479 -9.19 -15.32 24.70
CA LYS A 479 -8.46 -15.93 25.82
C LYS A 479 -8.08 -17.39 25.52
N ALA A 480 -9.01 -18.19 25.01
CA ALA A 480 -8.75 -19.56 24.60
C ALA A 480 -7.83 -19.62 23.37
N ALA A 481 -7.99 -18.69 22.43
CA ALA A 481 -7.12 -18.55 21.26
C ALA A 481 -5.65 -18.27 21.66
N SER A 482 -5.41 -17.27 22.51
CA SER A 482 -4.06 -16.97 23.04
C SER A 482 -3.47 -18.13 23.85
N ALA A 483 -4.27 -18.81 24.67
CA ALA A 483 -3.82 -19.99 25.41
C ALA A 483 -3.41 -21.16 24.49
N LEU A 484 -4.17 -21.37 23.41
CA LEU A 484 -3.89 -22.38 22.38
C LEU A 484 -2.58 -22.07 21.63
N ILE A 485 -2.34 -20.82 21.22
CA ILE A 485 -1.06 -20.40 20.63
C ILE A 485 0.09 -20.65 21.60
N ALA A 486 -0.05 -20.27 22.88
CA ALA A 486 0.97 -20.44 23.91
C ALA A 486 1.27 -21.92 24.28
N TYR A 487 0.36 -22.84 23.95
CA TYR A 487 0.58 -24.28 24.03
C TYR A 487 1.37 -24.80 22.81
N ILE A 488 0.86 -24.56 21.59
CA ILE A 488 1.43 -25.11 20.35
C ILE A 488 2.82 -24.54 20.04
N SER A 489 3.03 -23.24 20.34
CA SER A 489 4.30 -22.54 20.08
C SER A 489 5.48 -23.11 20.87
N ARG A 490 5.26 -24.01 21.83
CA ARG A 490 6.33 -24.72 22.56
C ARG A 490 7.09 -25.68 21.64
N GLU A 491 6.35 -26.38 20.78
CA GLU A 491 6.89 -27.32 19.78
C GLU A 491 7.10 -26.63 18.43
N HIS A 492 6.20 -25.74 18.01
CA HIS A 492 6.25 -25.04 16.72
C HIS A 492 6.76 -23.59 16.86
N GLN A 493 7.95 -23.44 17.46
CA GLN A 493 8.59 -22.14 17.68
C GLN A 493 8.84 -21.41 16.35
N GLY A 494 8.53 -20.11 16.30
CA GLY A 494 8.76 -19.26 15.12
C GLY A 494 7.80 -19.48 13.94
N ASN A 495 6.73 -20.28 14.10
CA ASN A 495 5.81 -20.55 13.00
C ASN A 495 5.05 -19.29 12.53
N ALA A 496 5.06 -19.03 11.22
CA ALA A 496 4.46 -17.84 10.61
C ALA A 496 2.94 -17.76 10.76
N GLU A 497 2.21 -18.88 10.63
CA GLU A 497 0.74 -18.90 10.71
C GLU A 497 0.24 -18.75 12.16
N LEU A 498 1.02 -19.17 13.16
CA LEU A 498 0.77 -18.85 14.57
C LEU A 498 1.05 -17.36 14.85
N THR A 499 2.18 -16.84 14.38
CA THR A 499 2.59 -15.43 14.57
C THR A 499 1.57 -14.45 13.97
N LYS A 500 1.05 -14.77 12.78
CA LYS A 500 -0.04 -14.04 12.09
C LYS A 500 -1.35 -14.02 12.87
N ARG A 501 -1.68 -15.10 13.59
CA ARG A 501 -2.90 -15.16 14.43
C ARG A 501 -2.70 -14.47 15.77
N GLN A 502 -1.50 -14.53 16.33
CA GLN A 502 -1.15 -13.76 17.54
C GLN A 502 -1.28 -12.25 17.30
N SER A 503 -0.85 -11.73 16.14
CA SER A 503 -1.01 -10.30 15.82
C SER A 503 -2.46 -9.90 15.53
N LEU A 504 -3.29 -10.80 14.98
CA LEU A 504 -4.74 -10.60 14.85
C LEU A 504 -5.41 -10.48 16.24
N ILE A 505 -5.14 -11.42 17.15
CA ILE A 505 -5.69 -11.39 18.51
C ILE A 505 -5.27 -10.12 19.25
N SER A 506 -3.98 -9.79 19.27
CA SER A 506 -3.47 -8.58 19.93
C SER A 506 -3.80 -7.26 19.19
N SER A 507 -4.49 -7.34 18.04
CA SER A 507 -5.17 -6.20 17.41
C SER A 507 -6.63 -6.12 17.86
N ALA A 508 -7.36 -7.24 17.86
CA ALA A 508 -8.74 -7.32 18.35
C ALA A 508 -8.86 -6.91 19.84
N GLU A 509 -7.95 -7.38 20.69
CA GLU A 509 -7.87 -7.01 22.12
C GLU A 509 -7.76 -5.49 22.31
N LYS A 510 -7.03 -4.78 21.43
CA LYS A 510 -6.91 -3.31 21.49
C LYS A 510 -8.20 -2.61 21.08
N THR A 511 -8.87 -3.11 20.04
CA THR A 511 -10.15 -2.53 19.56
C THR A 511 -11.22 -2.57 20.65
N PHE A 512 -11.33 -3.68 21.40
CA PHE A 512 -12.27 -3.78 22.53
C PHE A 512 -11.92 -2.81 23.68
N ILE A 513 -10.64 -2.61 23.99
CA ILE A 513 -10.22 -1.63 25.02
C ILE A 513 -10.57 -0.19 24.61
N THR A 514 -10.63 0.11 23.31
CA THR A 514 -11.03 1.43 22.78
C THR A 514 -12.54 1.64 22.63
N SER A 515 -13.39 0.62 22.86
CA SER A 515 -14.86 0.77 22.79
C SER A 515 -15.55 0.91 24.16
N ASP A 516 -14.81 0.66 25.25
CA ASP A 516 -15.30 0.76 26.64
C ASP A 516 -14.89 2.09 27.32
N ASN A 517 -14.53 3.13 26.54
CA ASN A 517 -14.26 4.51 26.97
C ASN A 517 -15.07 5.51 26.12
#